data_AF-A0A3R6SMC5-F1
#
_entry.id   AF-A0A3R6SMC5-F1
#
_cell.length_a   1.000
_cell.length_b   1.000
_cell.length_c   1.000
_cell.angle_alpha   90.00
_cell.angle_beta   90.00
_cell.angle_gamma   90.00
#
_symmetry.space_group_name_H-M   'P 1'
#
loop_
_entity.id
_entity.type
_entity.pdbx_description
1 polymer ?
#
loop_
_entity_poly.entity_id
_entity_poly.type
_entity_poly.pdbx_seq_one_letter_code
_entity_poly.pdbx_strand_id
1 'polypeptide(L)'
;MWKKIEKYYRTVSYLKKSQVKFLVKNRLERKKKAITKAAAPVLGTLPLWMERLDAHPDYEKRFDRDEILNGTVTLLHESGTPGGHNWANPDKSHLWNFNLQYLEFLIPLAAAYRETGEQKYYEKFRDYCLRWMDDNQDGTGDGWHPYTISLRLTNLWICMDGFGEIFRKDEKFTQKLGDSMYAQYLHLQKKLELHLLGNHYLENLKAVMLGALYFKEPGVYDDYKSRLREELEEQILPDGMHYERSPMYHKIVLEDLMRAAKGVEKADRFFYEELGKKIKRMADVMYSLEDGMGQTPLFNDSGDNVARSMVSLLAALREEFGITPDYKASFPDAGYYCLRSGDVKVLLDAGAIAPDYMPGHGHCDGLSFELSRQGHPVFVNSGTGMYQGALRGYFRSTAAHNTVMIDGEEQSECWGEHRVARRISEVTGSAGSQELKGRLTTASGRKQGRCIRAEGSSVEIWDQVDGHAEAYFHLAPDYHYEEAENSVLVKEKDDTLVCRIIPEKQDQVKIYREGTICSYAPEFGKTEQIQVLALAWEGDGSEHMTQIIFEREREKHHD
;
A
#
# COMPACT_ATOMS: atom_id res chain seq x y z
N MET A 1 -34.57 -4.33 -5.38
CA MET A 1 -34.57 -3.08 -4.57
C MET A 1 -34.20 -3.36 -3.11
N TRP A 2 -34.88 -4.29 -2.41
CA TRP A 2 -34.60 -4.63 -1.01
C TRP A 2 -33.15 -5.06 -0.73
N LYS A 3 -32.59 -6.01 -1.50
CA LYS A 3 -31.17 -6.44 -1.38
C LYS A 3 -30.18 -5.27 -1.48
N LYS A 4 -30.48 -4.27 -2.31
CA LYS A 4 -29.64 -3.06 -2.44
C LYS A 4 -29.74 -2.20 -1.16
N ILE A 5 -30.94 -1.99 -0.62
CA ILE A 5 -31.14 -1.22 0.62
C ILE A 5 -30.41 -1.91 1.78
N GLU A 6 -30.57 -3.22 1.92
CA GLU A 6 -29.90 -4.02 2.95
C GLU A 6 -28.37 -3.92 2.85
N LYS A 7 -27.82 -4.01 1.64
CA LYS A 7 -26.39 -3.86 1.37
C LYS A 7 -25.85 -2.49 1.79
N TYR A 8 -26.57 -1.41 1.48
CA TYR A 8 -26.22 -0.06 1.93
C TYR A 8 -26.34 0.08 3.45
N TYR A 9 -27.41 -0.45 4.06
CA TYR A 9 -27.60 -0.44 5.51
C TYR A 9 -26.43 -1.13 6.22
N ARG A 10 -26.05 -2.33 5.78
CA ARG A 10 -24.91 -3.10 6.30
C ARG A 10 -23.56 -2.43 6.06
N THR A 11 -23.45 -1.54 5.07
CA THR A 11 -22.22 -0.76 4.86
C THR A 11 -22.18 0.43 5.82
N VAL A 12 -23.29 1.16 5.95
CA VAL A 12 -23.37 2.40 6.74
C VAL A 12 -23.45 2.13 8.24
N SER A 13 -23.96 0.97 8.67
CA SER A 13 -24.11 0.60 10.08
C SER A 13 -22.79 0.58 10.87
N TYR A 14 -21.67 0.42 10.19
CA TYR A 14 -20.34 0.41 10.80
C TYR A 14 -19.66 1.78 10.84
N LEU A 15 -20.21 2.80 10.16
CA LEU A 15 -19.59 4.12 10.14
C LEU A 15 -19.67 4.80 11.51
N LYS A 16 -18.60 5.48 11.91
CA LYS A 16 -18.60 6.36 13.09
C LYS A 16 -19.64 7.47 12.89
N LYS A 17 -20.26 7.92 13.98
CA LYS A 17 -21.21 9.06 13.96
C LYS A 17 -20.58 10.33 13.34
N SER A 18 -19.29 10.54 13.58
CA SER A 18 -18.50 11.61 12.97
C SER A 18 -18.45 11.50 11.44
N GLN A 19 -18.13 10.33 10.89
CA GLN A 19 -18.09 10.11 9.44
C GLN A 19 -19.43 10.44 8.78
N VAL A 20 -20.54 9.96 9.36
CA VAL A 20 -21.89 10.27 8.84
C VAL A 20 -22.17 11.77 8.83
N LYS A 21 -21.85 12.48 9.92
CA LYS A 21 -21.99 13.93 10.01
C LYS A 21 -21.20 14.65 8.90
N PHE A 22 -19.95 14.26 8.67
CA PHE A 22 -19.09 14.89 7.67
C PHE A 22 -19.44 14.51 6.23
N LEU A 23 -19.94 13.29 5.98
CA LEU A 23 -20.52 12.91 4.68
C LEU A 23 -21.68 13.84 4.30
N VAL A 24 -22.61 14.10 5.23
CA VAL A 24 -23.74 15.01 5.00
C VAL A 24 -23.24 16.44 4.80
N LYS A 25 -22.36 16.93 5.68
CA LYS A 25 -21.77 18.27 5.57
C LYS A 25 -21.10 18.48 4.21
N ASN A 26 -20.23 17.56 3.80
CA ASN A 26 -19.48 17.66 2.54
C ASN A 26 -20.41 17.64 1.33
N ARG A 27 -21.49 16.87 1.37
CA ARG A 27 -22.50 16.86 0.31
C ARG A 27 -23.22 18.20 0.16
N LEU A 28 -23.50 18.89 1.27
CA LEU A 28 -24.11 20.22 1.28
C LEU A 28 -23.13 21.33 0.85
N GLU A 29 -21.83 21.14 1.08
CA GLU A 29 -20.78 22.14 0.79
C GLU A 29 -20.01 21.92 -0.52
N ARG A 30 -20.34 20.89 -1.31
CA ARG A 30 -19.56 20.38 -2.45
C ARG A 30 -19.18 21.41 -3.52
N LYS A 31 -19.86 22.57 -3.59
CA LYS A 31 -19.64 23.62 -4.60
C LYS A 31 -18.70 24.74 -4.15
N LYS A 32 -18.16 24.71 -2.92
CA LYS A 32 -17.27 25.77 -2.42
C LYS A 32 -15.87 25.62 -3.00
N LYS A 33 -15.45 26.59 -3.81
CA LYS A 33 -14.08 26.71 -4.33
C LYS A 33 -13.08 26.98 -3.19
N ALA A 34 -11.85 26.52 -3.36
CA ALA A 34 -10.75 26.86 -2.48
C ALA A 34 -10.35 28.34 -2.61
N ILE A 35 -9.85 28.92 -1.52
CA ILE A 35 -9.15 30.21 -1.58
C ILE A 35 -7.75 29.90 -2.08
N THR A 36 -7.40 30.42 -3.24
CA THR A 36 -6.13 30.09 -3.94
C THR A 36 -5.01 31.07 -3.68
N LYS A 37 -5.27 32.14 -2.92
CA LYS A 37 -4.30 33.19 -2.57
C LYS A 37 -4.38 33.50 -1.08
N ALA A 38 -3.25 33.43 -0.41
CA ALA A 38 -3.07 33.87 0.97
C ALA A 38 -1.61 34.32 1.12
N ALA A 39 -1.38 35.37 1.92
CA ALA A 39 -0.02 35.79 2.26
C ALA A 39 0.44 34.99 3.48
N ALA A 40 1.54 34.25 3.35
CA ALA A 40 2.15 33.56 4.48
C ALA A 40 2.67 34.60 5.49
N PRO A 41 2.37 34.46 6.79
CA PRO A 41 2.83 35.43 7.78
C PRO A 41 4.34 35.40 7.95
N VAL A 42 4.92 34.20 7.98
CA VAL A 42 6.35 33.92 8.09
C VAL A 42 6.66 32.64 7.34
N LEU A 43 7.83 32.57 6.69
CA LEU A 43 8.36 31.35 6.08
C LEU A 43 9.54 30.83 6.92
N GLY A 44 9.47 29.57 7.32
CA GLY A 44 10.51 28.89 8.08
C GLY A 44 11.37 27.98 7.21
N THR A 45 11.97 26.99 7.87
CA THR A 45 12.67 25.86 7.24
C THR A 45 12.15 24.57 7.83
N LEU A 46 12.06 23.53 7.01
CA LEU A 46 11.76 22.16 7.43
C LEU A 46 12.80 21.21 6.83
N PRO A 47 13.66 20.58 7.66
CA PRO A 47 14.64 19.62 7.16
C PRO A 47 13.95 18.28 6.90
N LEU A 48 13.36 18.08 5.72
CA LEU A 48 12.65 16.84 5.39
C LEU A 48 13.45 15.91 4.47
N TRP A 49 14.51 16.37 3.81
CA TRP A 49 15.29 15.57 2.86
C TRP A 49 16.01 14.41 3.57
N MET A 50 15.81 13.18 3.11
CA MET A 50 16.52 11.99 3.60
C MET A 50 17.31 11.37 2.45
N GLU A 51 18.64 11.47 2.50
CA GLU A 51 19.51 11.10 1.37
C GLU A 51 19.30 9.64 0.92
N ARG A 52 19.22 8.71 1.89
CA ARG A 52 19.01 7.28 1.63
C ARG A 52 17.60 6.89 1.21
N LEU A 53 16.67 7.85 1.15
CA LEU A 53 15.29 7.63 0.72
C LEU A 53 15.00 8.37 -0.59
N ASP A 54 15.31 9.66 -0.63
CA ASP A 54 14.93 10.59 -1.71
C ASP A 54 15.85 10.54 -2.92
N ALA A 55 17.14 10.22 -2.71
CA ALA A 55 18.12 9.95 -3.77
C ALA A 55 18.43 8.45 -3.91
N HIS A 56 17.58 7.59 -3.35
CA HIS A 56 17.80 6.15 -3.46
C HIS A 56 17.52 5.67 -4.89
N PRO A 57 18.39 4.84 -5.52
CA PRO A 57 18.21 4.41 -6.90
C PRO A 57 16.87 3.74 -7.19
N ASP A 58 16.34 2.93 -6.26
CA ASP A 58 15.01 2.30 -6.43
C ASP A 58 13.88 3.31 -6.55
N TYR A 59 14.01 4.44 -5.87
CA TYR A 59 13.02 5.50 -5.98
C TYR A 59 13.18 6.27 -7.28
N GLU A 60 14.41 6.61 -7.65
CA GLU A 60 14.67 7.38 -8.88
C GLU A 60 14.23 6.64 -10.14
N LYS A 61 14.33 5.30 -10.17
CA LYS A 61 13.83 4.47 -11.28
C LYS A 61 12.33 4.66 -11.57
N ARG A 62 11.55 5.17 -10.62
CA ARG A 62 10.11 5.45 -10.82
C ARG A 62 9.86 6.66 -11.73
N PHE A 63 10.87 7.50 -11.95
CA PHE A 63 10.74 8.77 -12.64
C PHE A 63 11.90 9.01 -13.60
N ASP A 64 11.62 9.05 -14.90
CA ASP A 64 12.64 9.37 -15.90
C ASP A 64 12.98 10.88 -15.85
N ARG A 65 14.23 11.19 -15.50
CA ARG A 65 14.73 12.56 -15.35
C ARG A 65 14.67 13.33 -16.68
N ASP A 66 14.97 12.67 -17.80
CA ASP A 66 14.97 13.30 -19.12
C ASP A 66 13.54 13.56 -19.61
N GLU A 67 12.59 12.65 -19.35
CA GLU A 67 11.17 12.90 -19.59
C GLU A 67 10.70 14.14 -18.83
N ILE A 68 11.02 14.22 -17.53
CA ILE A 68 10.61 15.34 -16.68
C ILE A 68 11.18 16.65 -17.21
N LEU A 69 12.46 16.70 -17.56
CA LEU A 69 13.10 17.89 -18.15
C LEU A 69 12.43 18.30 -19.48
N ASN A 70 11.98 17.33 -20.28
CA ASN A 70 11.36 17.56 -21.58
C ASN A 70 9.84 17.84 -21.53
N GLY A 71 9.22 17.86 -20.35
CA GLY A 71 7.79 18.20 -20.24
C GLY A 71 6.85 17.00 -20.19
N THR A 72 7.36 15.79 -19.95
CA THR A 72 6.59 14.55 -19.86
C THR A 72 6.80 13.91 -18.48
N VAL A 73 5.82 13.16 -18.01
CA VAL A 73 5.98 12.31 -16.83
C VAL A 73 5.25 10.99 -17.04
N THR A 74 5.90 9.91 -16.67
CA THR A 74 5.28 8.58 -16.59
C THR A 74 4.93 8.29 -15.13
N LEU A 75 3.64 8.08 -14.86
CA LEU A 75 3.13 7.71 -13.53
C LEU A 75 2.29 6.46 -13.69
N LEU A 76 2.52 5.43 -12.86
CA LEU A 76 1.71 4.20 -12.89
C LEU A 76 1.59 3.60 -14.30
N HIS A 77 2.70 3.56 -15.05
CA HIS A 77 2.80 3.06 -16.43
C HIS A 77 2.03 3.85 -17.49
N GLU A 78 1.50 5.02 -17.15
CA GLU A 78 0.87 5.95 -18.10
C GLU A 78 1.73 7.22 -18.25
N SER A 79 2.17 7.53 -19.48
CA SER A 79 2.89 8.78 -19.78
C SER A 79 1.93 9.91 -20.12
N GLY A 80 2.18 11.12 -19.63
CA GLY A 80 1.40 12.32 -19.94
C GLY A 80 2.16 13.61 -19.66
N THR A 81 1.50 14.75 -19.90
CA THR A 81 2.14 16.07 -19.74
C THR A 81 1.68 16.73 -18.43
N PRO A 82 2.61 17.19 -17.56
CA PRO A 82 2.26 18.00 -16.41
C PRO A 82 1.82 19.41 -16.84
N GLY A 83 0.51 19.61 -16.92
CA GLY A 83 -0.12 20.85 -17.34
C GLY A 83 -1.59 20.66 -17.73
N GLY A 84 -2.18 21.68 -18.35
CA GLY A 84 -3.59 21.71 -18.71
C GLY A 84 -4.45 22.39 -17.64
N HIS A 85 -5.71 22.68 -17.96
CA HIS A 85 -6.61 23.36 -17.03
C HIS A 85 -6.81 22.50 -15.75
N ASN A 86 -6.54 23.08 -14.58
CA ASN A 86 -6.47 22.37 -13.27
C ASN A 86 -5.48 21.18 -13.25
N TRP A 87 -4.46 21.19 -14.12
CA TRP A 87 -3.50 20.08 -14.26
C TRP A 87 -4.19 18.72 -14.53
N ALA A 88 -5.29 18.76 -15.28
CA ALA A 88 -6.03 17.57 -15.66
C ALA A 88 -5.72 17.17 -17.11
N ASN A 89 -5.49 15.88 -17.32
CA ASN A 89 -5.34 15.22 -18.61
C ASN A 89 -6.54 14.27 -18.79
N PRO A 90 -7.59 14.68 -19.53
CA PRO A 90 -8.83 13.91 -19.69
C PRO A 90 -8.66 12.51 -20.29
N ASP A 91 -7.60 12.31 -21.07
CA ASP A 91 -7.31 11.03 -21.74
C ASP A 91 -6.52 10.04 -20.86
N LYS A 92 -6.23 10.41 -19.60
CA LYS A 92 -5.50 9.58 -18.64
C LYS A 92 -6.42 9.06 -17.54
N SER A 93 -6.01 7.99 -16.87
CA SER A 93 -6.78 7.47 -15.75
C SER A 93 -6.96 8.52 -14.64
N HIS A 94 -8.02 8.38 -13.85
CA HIS A 94 -8.24 9.23 -12.69
C HIS A 94 -7.07 9.11 -11.69
N LEU A 95 -6.54 7.90 -11.49
CA LEU A 95 -5.42 7.67 -10.58
C LEU A 95 -4.14 8.35 -11.07
N TRP A 96 -3.87 8.36 -12.38
CA TRP A 96 -2.76 9.13 -12.96
C TRP A 96 -2.91 10.63 -12.68
N ASN A 97 -4.09 11.20 -12.95
CA ASN A 97 -4.38 12.61 -12.69
C ASN A 97 -4.23 12.96 -11.21
N PHE A 98 -4.68 12.06 -10.33
CA PHE A 98 -4.57 12.24 -8.89
C PHE A 98 -3.11 12.23 -8.43
N ASN A 99 -2.28 11.31 -8.93
CA ASN A 99 -0.84 11.25 -8.64
C ASN A 99 -0.05 12.43 -9.21
N LEU A 100 -0.44 12.94 -10.38
CA LEU A 100 0.16 14.13 -10.97
C LEU A 100 0.12 15.32 -9.99
N GLN A 101 -0.98 15.46 -9.24
CA GLN A 101 -1.18 16.55 -8.29
C GLN A 101 -0.29 16.44 -7.04
N TYR A 102 0.33 15.29 -6.78
CA TYR A 102 1.26 15.14 -5.66
C TYR A 102 2.59 15.85 -5.90
N LEU A 103 2.91 16.15 -7.16
CA LEU A 103 4.21 16.69 -7.59
C LEU A 103 5.41 15.88 -7.06
N GLU A 104 5.19 14.58 -6.80
CA GLU A 104 6.21 13.67 -6.30
C GLU A 104 7.39 13.55 -7.28
N PHE A 105 7.07 13.54 -8.58
CA PHE A 105 8.04 13.48 -9.68
C PHE A 105 9.05 14.64 -9.72
N LEU A 106 8.90 15.65 -8.86
CA LEU A 106 9.87 16.73 -8.71
C LEU A 106 11.03 16.38 -7.77
N ILE A 107 10.88 15.39 -6.86
CA ILE A 107 11.93 14.97 -5.91
C ILE A 107 13.21 14.51 -6.64
N PRO A 108 13.14 13.70 -7.72
CA PRO A 108 14.33 13.33 -8.51
C PRO A 108 15.10 14.51 -9.11
N LEU A 109 14.46 15.66 -9.36
CA LEU A 109 15.18 16.86 -9.80
C LEU A 109 16.06 17.44 -8.69
N ALA A 110 15.59 17.40 -7.44
CA ALA A 110 16.39 17.80 -6.29
C ALA A 110 17.55 16.82 -6.07
N ALA A 111 17.32 15.51 -6.20
CA ALA A 111 18.37 14.50 -6.13
C ALA A 111 19.46 14.74 -7.20
N ALA A 112 19.05 14.92 -8.46
CA ALA A 112 19.96 15.20 -9.57
C ALA A 112 20.74 16.50 -9.40
N TYR A 113 20.12 17.55 -8.84
CA TYR A 113 20.83 18.79 -8.51
C TYR A 113 21.89 18.58 -7.43
N ARG A 114 21.60 17.80 -6.38
CA ARG A 114 22.57 17.49 -5.32
C ARG A 114 23.75 16.67 -5.85
N GLU A 115 23.48 15.77 -6.79
CA GLU A 115 24.47 14.93 -7.45
C GLU A 115 25.39 15.76 -8.38
N THR A 116 24.81 16.65 -9.19
CA THR A 116 25.53 17.27 -10.34
C THR A 116 25.85 18.75 -10.16
N GLY A 117 25.09 19.47 -9.34
CA GLY A 117 25.12 20.94 -9.23
C GLY A 117 24.52 21.69 -10.42
N GLU A 118 23.92 21.01 -11.41
CA GLU A 118 23.41 21.65 -12.62
C GLU A 118 22.10 22.43 -12.37
N GLN A 119 22.10 23.72 -12.69
CA GLN A 119 20.96 24.62 -12.41
C GLN A 119 19.67 24.25 -13.16
N LYS A 120 19.77 23.53 -14.29
CA LYS A 120 18.62 23.13 -15.13
C LYS A 120 17.54 22.38 -14.34
N TYR A 121 17.94 21.59 -13.33
CA TYR A 121 17.00 20.82 -12.50
C TYR A 121 16.18 21.75 -11.58
N TYR A 122 16.84 22.74 -10.99
CA TYR A 122 16.17 23.76 -10.17
C TYR A 122 15.26 24.66 -11.01
N GLU A 123 15.72 25.08 -12.19
CA GLU A 123 14.93 25.88 -13.12
C GLU A 123 13.65 25.14 -13.56
N LYS A 124 13.77 23.83 -13.83
CA LYS A 124 12.61 23.01 -14.21
C LYS A 124 11.63 22.81 -13.06
N PHE A 125 12.13 22.57 -11.84
CA PHE A 125 11.31 22.55 -10.63
C PHE A 125 10.51 23.85 -10.48
N ARG A 126 11.20 24.99 -10.57
CA ARG A 126 10.60 26.32 -10.47
C ARG A 126 9.52 26.55 -11.53
N ASP A 127 9.78 26.15 -12.77
CA ASP A 127 8.82 26.23 -13.87
C ASP A 127 7.56 25.39 -13.60
N TYR A 128 7.69 24.12 -13.20
CA TYR A 128 6.54 23.28 -12.87
C TYR A 128 5.70 23.85 -11.71
N CYS A 129 6.34 24.34 -10.64
CA CYS A 129 5.62 24.97 -9.53
C CYS A 129 4.85 26.21 -9.99
N LEU A 130 5.47 27.08 -10.81
CA LEU A 130 4.82 28.27 -11.35
C LEU A 130 3.61 27.92 -12.21
N ARG A 131 3.76 26.97 -13.14
CA ARG A 131 2.68 26.49 -13.99
C ARG A 131 1.55 25.83 -13.20
N TRP A 132 1.88 25.02 -12.19
CA TRP A 132 0.86 24.42 -11.31
C TRP A 132 0.01 25.48 -10.63
N MET A 133 0.66 26.53 -10.09
CA MET A 133 -0.04 27.65 -9.46
C MET A 133 -0.96 28.39 -10.44
N ASP A 134 -0.51 28.60 -11.68
CA ASP A 134 -1.27 29.34 -12.69
C ASP A 134 -2.46 28.54 -13.24
N ASP A 135 -2.28 27.24 -13.46
CA ASP A 135 -3.33 26.38 -14.00
C ASP A 135 -4.39 25.96 -12.96
N ASN A 136 -4.08 26.05 -11.66
CA ASN A 136 -4.98 25.67 -10.55
C ASN A 136 -5.60 26.88 -9.81
N GLN A 137 -5.57 28.08 -10.39
CA GLN A 137 -6.10 29.30 -9.76
C GLN A 137 -7.61 29.26 -9.48
N ASP A 138 -8.34 28.38 -10.18
CA ASP A 138 -9.79 28.23 -10.08
C ASP A 138 -10.28 27.63 -8.75
N GLY A 139 -9.37 27.02 -7.97
CA GLY A 139 -9.70 26.49 -6.65
C GLY A 139 -10.57 25.24 -6.68
N THR A 140 -10.48 24.45 -7.76
CA THR A 140 -11.32 23.27 -8.03
C THR A 140 -10.50 22.10 -8.57
N GLY A 141 -11.13 20.92 -8.65
CA GLY A 141 -10.49 19.72 -9.21
C GLY A 141 -9.55 19.03 -8.21
N ASP A 142 -8.82 18.04 -8.72
CA ASP A 142 -7.99 17.16 -7.89
C ASP A 142 -6.82 17.90 -7.25
N GLY A 143 -6.33 19.00 -7.85
CA GLY A 143 -5.29 19.85 -7.24
C GLY A 143 -5.71 20.45 -5.89
N TRP A 144 -7.00 20.58 -5.62
CA TRP A 144 -7.55 21.09 -4.35
C TRP A 144 -8.22 20.01 -3.49
N HIS A 145 -8.02 18.73 -3.82
CA HIS A 145 -8.42 17.63 -2.95
C HIS A 145 -7.56 17.61 -1.68
N PRO A 146 -8.11 17.37 -0.47
CA PRO A 146 -7.32 17.39 0.76
C PRO A 146 -6.11 16.43 0.73
N TYR A 147 -6.31 15.18 0.31
CA TYR A 147 -5.23 14.20 0.18
C TYR A 147 -4.10 14.65 -0.78
N THR A 148 -4.43 15.19 -1.96
CA THR A 148 -3.41 15.66 -2.92
C THR A 148 -2.66 16.87 -2.37
N ILE A 149 -3.34 17.77 -1.63
CA ILE A 149 -2.70 18.89 -0.93
C ILE A 149 -1.71 18.35 0.12
N SER A 150 -2.09 17.36 0.92
CA SER A 150 -1.24 16.81 1.98
C SER A 150 0.07 16.25 1.42
N LEU A 151 -0.01 15.41 0.39
CA LEU A 151 1.14 14.84 -0.28
C LEU A 151 1.99 15.92 -0.98
N ARG A 152 1.36 16.83 -1.73
CA ARG A 152 2.06 17.90 -2.45
C ARG A 152 2.81 18.85 -1.52
N LEU A 153 2.21 19.26 -0.40
CA LEU A 153 2.88 20.13 0.56
C LEU A 153 4.14 19.44 1.12
N THR A 154 4.02 18.16 1.49
CA THR A 154 5.15 17.35 1.97
C THR A 154 6.25 17.22 0.91
N ASN A 155 5.90 16.87 -0.33
CA ASN A 155 6.84 16.73 -1.44
C ASN A 155 7.53 18.05 -1.80
N LEU A 156 6.82 19.17 -1.77
CA LEU A 156 7.40 20.49 -1.99
C LEU A 156 8.41 20.85 -0.89
N TRP A 157 8.10 20.59 0.39
CA TRP A 157 9.08 20.80 1.47
C TRP A 157 10.31 19.90 1.34
N ILE A 158 10.15 18.64 0.89
CA ILE A 158 11.28 17.74 0.57
C ILE A 158 12.13 18.35 -0.55
N CYS A 159 11.52 18.80 -1.65
CA CYS A 159 12.25 19.44 -2.75
C CYS A 159 12.98 20.71 -2.30
N MET A 160 12.30 21.58 -1.56
CA MET A 160 12.86 22.85 -1.05
C MET A 160 14.09 22.60 -0.17
N ASP A 161 14.03 21.59 0.70
CA ASP A 161 15.17 21.19 1.52
C ASP A 161 16.30 20.56 0.69
N GLY A 162 15.95 19.69 -0.26
CA GLY A 162 16.88 19.02 -1.16
C GLY A 162 17.69 19.99 -2.05
N PHE A 163 17.04 21.00 -2.62
CA PHE A 163 17.71 22.07 -3.38
C PHE A 163 18.56 23.00 -2.49
N GLY A 164 18.18 23.17 -1.22
CA GLY A 164 18.96 23.90 -0.23
C GLY A 164 19.21 25.37 -0.62
N GLU A 165 20.48 25.76 -0.72
CA GLU A 165 20.90 27.17 -0.87
C GLU A 165 20.42 27.84 -2.16
N ILE A 166 20.31 27.11 -3.28
CA ILE A 166 19.83 27.72 -4.54
C ILE A 166 18.37 28.16 -4.41
N PHE A 167 17.55 27.36 -3.73
CA PHE A 167 16.16 27.71 -3.44
C PHE A 167 16.09 28.92 -2.51
N ARG A 168 16.86 28.92 -1.41
CA ARG A 168 16.86 30.02 -0.42
C ARG A 168 17.26 31.37 -1.00
N LYS A 169 18.11 31.39 -2.04
CA LYS A 169 18.55 32.62 -2.71
C LYS A 169 17.53 33.20 -3.69
N ASP A 170 16.58 32.40 -4.20
CA ASP A 170 15.46 32.90 -5.01
C ASP A 170 14.33 33.37 -4.09
N GLU A 171 14.53 34.51 -3.42
CA GLU A 171 13.57 35.06 -2.45
C GLU A 171 12.19 35.32 -3.06
N LYS A 172 12.15 35.79 -4.32
CA LYS A 172 10.89 36.09 -5.02
C LYS A 172 10.08 34.82 -5.27
N PHE A 173 10.73 33.78 -5.76
CA PHE A 173 10.06 32.50 -5.96
C PHE A 173 9.70 31.84 -4.63
N THR A 174 10.60 31.89 -3.64
CA THR A 174 10.37 31.36 -2.29
C THR A 174 9.11 31.97 -1.68
N GLN A 175 8.94 33.30 -1.74
CA GLN A 175 7.74 33.95 -1.25
C GLN A 175 6.49 33.55 -2.04
N LYS A 176 6.55 33.55 -3.38
CA LYS A 176 5.40 33.18 -4.22
C LYS A 176 4.94 31.74 -3.98
N LEU A 177 5.88 30.79 -3.88
CA LEU A 177 5.58 29.39 -3.57
C LEU A 177 5.04 29.26 -2.14
N GLY A 178 5.67 29.93 -1.17
CA GLY A 178 5.23 29.95 0.22
C GLY A 178 3.80 30.44 0.41
N ASP A 179 3.41 31.52 -0.28
CA ASP A 179 2.04 32.06 -0.26
C ASP A 179 1.02 31.07 -0.84
N SER A 180 1.38 30.39 -1.94
CA SER A 180 0.54 29.33 -2.53
C SER A 180 0.39 28.14 -1.59
N MET A 181 1.50 27.68 -0.99
CA MET A 181 1.48 26.60 -0.01
C MET A 181 0.67 26.99 1.23
N TYR A 182 0.72 28.24 1.66
CA TYR A 182 -0.08 28.74 2.79
C TYR A 182 -1.58 28.74 2.48
N ALA A 183 -1.99 29.13 1.27
CA ALA A 183 -3.38 29.05 0.84
C ALA A 183 -3.91 27.60 0.86
N GLN A 184 -3.09 26.65 0.38
CA GLN A 184 -3.40 25.22 0.41
C GLN A 184 -3.46 24.67 1.84
N TYR A 185 -2.50 25.04 2.68
CA TYR A 185 -2.47 24.72 4.10
C TYR A 185 -3.73 25.18 4.84
N LEU A 186 -4.15 26.45 4.64
CA LEU A 186 -5.39 26.99 5.20
C LEU A 186 -6.65 26.29 4.67
N HIS A 187 -6.62 25.84 3.41
CA HIS A 187 -7.71 25.05 2.85
C HIS A 187 -7.79 23.67 3.51
N LEU A 188 -6.66 22.97 3.65
CA LEU A 188 -6.57 21.65 4.26
C LEU A 188 -7.11 21.65 5.69
N GLN A 189 -6.73 22.65 6.50
CA GLN A 189 -7.27 22.83 7.86
C GLN A 189 -8.81 22.87 7.92
N LYS A 190 -9.47 23.35 6.86
CA LYS A 190 -10.94 23.46 6.79
C LYS A 190 -11.61 22.23 6.19
N LYS A 191 -10.86 21.40 5.47
CA LYS A 191 -11.36 20.34 4.60
C LYS A 191 -10.81 18.95 4.90
N LEU A 192 -10.27 18.75 6.10
CA LEU A 192 -9.86 17.44 6.63
C LEU A 192 -10.87 16.33 6.30
N GLU A 193 -10.36 15.15 5.93
CA GLU A 193 -11.12 14.01 5.42
C GLU A 193 -11.81 13.21 6.53
N LEU A 194 -12.48 13.88 7.46
CA LEU A 194 -13.20 13.29 8.61
C LEU A 194 -14.38 12.38 8.23
N HIS A 195 -14.74 12.34 6.96
CA HIS A 195 -15.75 11.44 6.39
C HIS A 195 -15.16 10.10 5.93
N LEU A 196 -13.86 10.09 5.63
CA LEU A 196 -13.07 8.93 5.30
C LEU A 196 -12.41 8.46 6.61
N LEU A 197 -11.48 9.22 7.20
CA LEU A 197 -10.53 8.78 8.23
C LEU A 197 -9.40 7.95 7.59
N GLY A 198 -8.78 7.00 8.31
CA GLY A 198 -7.72 6.18 7.73
C GLY A 198 -6.42 6.92 7.51
N ASN A 199 -5.59 6.34 6.66
CA ASN A 199 -4.35 6.91 6.18
C ASN A 199 -4.54 8.33 5.62
N HIS A 200 -5.67 8.61 4.96
CA HIS A 200 -5.99 9.96 4.45
C HIS A 200 -6.06 11.02 5.55
N TYR A 201 -6.76 10.74 6.64
CA TYR A 201 -6.89 11.72 7.72
C TYR A 201 -5.58 11.89 8.49
N LEU A 202 -4.84 10.79 8.71
CA LEU A 202 -3.49 10.84 9.29
C LEU A 202 -2.58 11.73 8.43
N GLU A 203 -2.63 11.56 7.10
CA GLU A 203 -1.86 12.33 6.14
C GLU A 203 -2.25 13.82 6.14
N ASN A 204 -3.54 14.12 6.25
CA ASN A 204 -4.01 15.50 6.44
C ASN A 204 -3.43 16.13 7.72
N LEU A 205 -3.48 15.41 8.85
CA LEU A 205 -2.99 15.91 10.14
C LEU A 205 -1.48 16.14 10.11
N LYS A 206 -0.71 15.20 9.55
CA LYS A 206 0.74 15.32 9.36
C LYS A 206 1.09 16.57 8.54
N ALA A 207 0.48 16.73 7.38
CA ALA A 207 0.77 17.86 6.50
C ALA A 207 0.44 19.21 7.15
N VAL A 208 -0.66 19.31 7.90
CA VAL A 208 -0.97 20.53 8.68
C VAL A 208 0.02 20.73 9.83
N MET A 209 0.40 19.68 10.56
CA MET A 209 1.38 19.81 11.64
C MET A 209 2.74 20.31 11.12
N LEU A 210 3.23 19.74 10.02
CA LEU A 210 4.46 20.20 9.36
C LEU A 210 4.30 21.64 8.84
N GLY A 211 3.17 21.96 8.23
CA GLY A 211 2.84 23.33 7.81
C GLY A 211 2.88 24.33 8.98
N ALA A 212 2.35 23.97 10.15
CA ALA A 212 2.39 24.83 11.33
C ALA A 212 3.83 25.11 11.81
N LEU A 213 4.73 24.12 11.73
CA LEU A 213 6.16 24.32 12.03
C LEU A 213 6.85 25.23 11.00
N TYR A 214 6.50 25.07 9.72
CA TYR A 214 7.05 25.87 8.63
C TYR A 214 6.57 27.32 8.71
N PHE A 215 5.26 27.55 8.87
CA PHE A 215 4.64 28.88 8.93
C PHE A 215 4.68 29.54 10.32
N LYS A 216 5.31 28.89 11.31
CA LYS A 216 5.50 29.38 12.69
C LYS A 216 4.19 29.67 13.44
N GLU A 217 3.26 28.71 13.36
CA GLU A 217 1.95 28.76 14.02
C GLU A 217 1.87 27.76 15.21
N PRO A 218 2.47 28.06 16.37
CA PRO A 218 2.60 27.10 17.48
C PRO A 218 1.25 26.59 18.03
N GLY A 219 0.21 27.44 18.06
CA GLY A 219 -1.12 27.01 18.50
C GLY A 219 -1.76 25.99 17.56
N VAL A 220 -1.52 26.09 16.25
CA VAL A 220 -1.99 25.10 15.27
C VAL A 220 -1.13 23.83 15.38
N TYR A 221 0.17 23.98 15.59
CA TYR A 221 1.07 22.84 15.80
C TYR A 221 0.60 21.97 16.99
N ASP A 222 0.33 22.56 18.15
CA ASP A 222 -0.08 21.81 19.34
C ASP A 222 -1.43 21.10 19.16
N ASP A 223 -2.43 21.75 18.53
CA ASP A 223 -3.73 21.15 18.22
C ASP A 223 -3.59 19.94 17.28
N TYR A 224 -2.86 20.10 16.18
CA TYR A 224 -2.72 19.04 15.18
C TYR A 224 -1.78 17.92 15.63
N LYS A 225 -0.74 18.22 16.42
CA LYS A 225 0.09 17.21 17.09
C LYS A 225 -0.76 16.35 18.03
N SER A 226 -1.65 16.96 18.81
CA SER A 226 -2.54 16.21 19.71
C SER A 226 -3.46 15.26 18.94
N ARG A 227 -4.09 15.75 17.86
CA ARG A 227 -4.96 14.92 17.01
C ARG A 227 -4.19 13.82 16.28
N LEU A 228 -2.99 14.13 15.79
CA LEU A 228 -2.13 13.14 15.16
C LEU A 228 -1.79 12.04 16.16
N ARG A 229 -1.43 12.39 17.40
CA ARG A 229 -1.19 11.41 18.46
C ARG A 229 -2.39 10.50 18.70
N GLU A 230 -3.61 11.04 18.75
CA GLU A 230 -4.84 10.24 18.90
C GLU A 230 -5.00 9.23 17.75
N GLU A 231 -4.80 9.67 16.51
CA GLU A 231 -4.84 8.77 15.34
C GLU A 231 -3.67 7.77 15.36
N LEU A 232 -2.48 8.13 15.83
CA LEU A 232 -1.36 7.19 15.94
C LEU A 232 -1.57 6.11 17.01
N GLU A 233 -2.38 6.36 18.03
CA GLU A 233 -2.81 5.33 18.99
C GLU A 233 -3.91 4.42 18.42
N GLU A 234 -4.78 4.95 17.56
CA GLU A 234 -5.84 4.16 16.93
C GLU A 234 -5.36 3.36 15.71
N GLN A 235 -4.55 3.98 14.86
CA GLN A 235 -4.19 3.45 13.53
C GLN A 235 -2.97 2.54 13.54
N ILE A 236 -2.10 2.62 14.56
CA ILE A 236 -0.95 1.73 14.71
C ILE A 236 -1.27 0.69 15.78
N LEU A 237 -1.50 -0.55 15.34
CA LEU A 237 -1.90 -1.66 16.19
C LEU A 237 -0.81 -1.99 17.25
N PRO A 238 -1.14 -2.68 18.35
CA PRO A 238 -0.18 -3.05 19.40
C PRO A 238 1.01 -3.91 18.95
N ASP A 239 0.91 -4.60 17.83
CA ASP A 239 2.02 -5.32 17.20
C ASP A 239 2.86 -4.45 16.22
N GLY A 240 2.36 -3.27 15.87
CA GLY A 240 3.02 -2.26 15.04
C GLY A 240 2.44 -2.11 13.64
N MET A 241 1.55 -3.00 13.18
CA MET A 241 1.00 -2.90 11.83
C MET A 241 0.05 -1.71 11.74
N HIS A 242 -0.06 -1.10 10.56
CA HIS A 242 -1.11 -0.11 10.32
C HIS A 242 -2.44 -0.83 10.19
N TYR A 243 -3.48 -0.31 10.81
CA TYR A 243 -4.74 -1.01 11.00
C TYR A 243 -5.52 -1.34 9.72
N GLU A 244 -5.17 -0.74 8.57
CA GLU A 244 -5.74 -1.06 7.26
C GLU A 244 -5.18 -2.37 6.71
N ARG A 245 -4.15 -2.94 7.35
CA ARG A 245 -3.61 -4.28 7.07
C ARG A 245 -3.16 -4.46 5.62
N SER A 246 -2.83 -3.38 4.93
CA SER A 246 -2.14 -3.44 3.64
C SER A 246 -0.64 -3.22 3.85
N PRO A 247 0.24 -4.12 3.36
CA PRO A 247 1.69 -3.93 3.41
C PRO A 247 2.15 -2.63 2.74
N MET A 248 1.56 -2.26 1.59
CA MET A 248 1.87 -1.00 0.91
C MET A 248 1.48 0.22 1.74
N TYR A 249 0.24 0.30 2.23
CA TYR A 249 -0.22 1.43 3.04
C TYR A 249 0.51 1.52 4.37
N HIS A 250 0.91 0.39 4.95
CA HIS A 250 1.78 0.37 6.12
C HIS A 250 3.11 1.09 5.84
N LYS A 251 3.74 0.85 4.70
CA LYS A 251 4.98 1.55 4.29
C LYS A 251 4.77 3.04 4.02
N ILE A 252 3.65 3.42 3.41
CA ILE A 252 3.31 4.84 3.19
C ILE A 252 3.21 5.55 4.55
N VAL A 253 2.46 4.99 5.50
CA VAL A 253 2.31 5.57 6.84
C VAL A 253 3.65 5.54 7.60
N LEU A 254 4.48 4.51 7.43
CA LEU A 254 5.84 4.49 8.00
C LEU A 254 6.69 5.66 7.50
N GLU A 255 6.70 5.92 6.18
CA GLU A 255 7.37 7.10 5.63
C GLU A 255 6.80 8.40 6.24
N ASP A 256 5.48 8.50 6.35
CA ASP A 256 4.82 9.67 6.93
C ASP A 256 5.27 9.96 8.37
N LEU A 257 5.39 8.92 9.20
CA LEU A 257 5.92 9.05 10.56
C LEU A 257 7.41 9.43 10.54
N MET A 258 8.21 8.89 9.62
CA MET A 258 9.61 9.28 9.45
C MET A 258 9.71 10.77 9.09
N ARG A 259 8.90 11.28 8.16
CA ARG A 259 8.86 12.70 7.80
C ARG A 259 8.40 13.57 8.96
N ALA A 260 7.37 13.14 9.69
CA ALA A 260 6.92 13.82 10.89
C ALA A 260 8.03 13.92 11.94
N ALA A 261 8.72 12.81 12.23
CA ALA A 261 9.82 12.74 13.19
C ALA A 261 10.96 13.66 12.78
N LYS A 262 11.40 13.59 11.52
CA LYS A 262 12.48 14.45 11.01
C LYS A 262 12.11 15.94 11.09
N GLY A 263 10.87 16.29 10.75
CA GLY A 263 10.38 17.66 10.83
C GLY A 263 10.32 18.22 12.26
N VAL A 264 10.00 17.38 13.26
CA VAL A 264 9.86 17.81 14.66
C VAL A 264 11.15 17.69 15.46
N GLU A 265 12.18 17.00 14.98
CA GLU A 265 13.40 16.63 15.74
C GLU A 265 13.97 17.78 16.58
N LYS A 266 14.14 18.96 15.98
CA LYS A 266 14.69 20.15 16.65
C LYS A 266 13.65 20.98 17.40
N ALA A 267 12.37 20.85 17.04
CA ALA A 267 11.28 21.69 17.55
C ALA A 267 10.56 21.07 18.76
N ASP A 268 10.43 19.75 18.79
CA ASP A 268 9.74 19.00 19.84
C ASP A 268 10.42 17.64 20.04
N ARG A 269 11.44 17.64 20.91
CA ARG A 269 12.24 16.43 21.17
C ARG A 269 11.42 15.31 21.81
N PHE A 270 10.41 15.64 22.61
CA PHE A 270 9.57 14.64 23.25
C PHE A 270 8.73 13.90 22.21
N PHE A 271 8.08 14.64 21.31
CA PHE A 271 7.29 14.03 20.25
C PHE A 271 8.15 13.27 19.23
N TYR A 272 9.37 13.74 18.95
CA TYR A 272 10.36 12.99 18.17
C TYR A 272 10.62 11.59 18.75
N GLU A 273 10.87 11.49 20.05
CA GLU A 273 11.13 10.21 20.72
C GLU A 273 9.89 9.31 20.78
N GLU A 274 8.70 9.90 20.88
CA GLU A 274 7.42 9.19 20.81
C GLU A 274 7.21 8.54 19.43
N LEU A 275 7.43 9.32 18.36
CA LEU A 275 7.35 8.83 16.99
C LEU A 275 8.40 7.73 16.73
N GLY A 276 9.64 7.92 17.19
CA GLY A 276 10.71 6.92 17.02
C GLY A 276 10.36 5.53 17.56
N LYS A 277 9.63 5.44 18.68
CA LYS A 277 9.15 4.16 19.23
C LYS A 277 8.11 3.47 18.33
N LYS A 278 7.18 4.24 17.74
CA LYS A 278 6.18 3.71 16.79
C LYS A 278 6.84 3.31 15.48
N ILE A 279 7.72 4.15 14.94
CA ILE A 279 8.53 3.88 13.73
C ILE A 279 9.29 2.57 13.88
N LYS A 280 9.97 2.33 15.02
CA LYS A 280 10.68 1.06 15.28
C LYS A 280 9.75 -0.15 15.16
N ARG A 281 8.57 -0.10 15.78
CA ARG A 281 7.60 -1.21 15.75
C ARG A 281 7.02 -1.44 14.36
N MET A 282 6.76 -0.37 13.61
CA MET A 282 6.35 -0.46 12.21
C MET A 282 7.46 -1.05 11.33
N ALA A 283 8.71 -0.63 11.54
CA ALA A 283 9.85 -1.18 10.81
C ALA A 283 10.02 -2.70 11.04
N ASP A 284 9.78 -3.19 12.27
CA ASP A 284 9.76 -4.63 12.56
C ASP A 284 8.73 -5.37 11.71
N VAL A 285 7.55 -4.79 11.51
CA VAL A 285 6.47 -5.37 10.70
C VAL A 285 6.88 -5.42 9.24
N MET A 286 7.19 -4.27 8.63
CA MET A 286 7.65 -4.20 7.23
C MET A 286 8.76 -5.22 6.95
N TYR A 287 9.80 -5.22 7.78
CA TYR A 287 10.93 -6.15 7.63
C TYR A 287 10.49 -7.61 7.74
N SER A 288 9.67 -7.95 8.74
CA SER A 288 9.26 -9.34 8.95
C SER A 288 8.37 -9.86 7.82
N LEU A 289 7.51 -9.02 7.26
CA LEU A 289 6.63 -9.39 6.14
C LEU A 289 7.40 -9.46 4.82
N GLU A 290 8.28 -8.51 4.51
CA GLU A 290 8.92 -8.40 3.19
C GLU A 290 10.27 -9.14 3.06
N ASP A 291 11.05 -9.27 4.13
CA ASP A 291 12.40 -9.86 4.03
C ASP A 291 12.36 -11.30 3.51
N GLY A 292 13.07 -11.59 2.43
CA GLY A 292 13.03 -12.91 1.80
C GLY A 292 11.77 -13.22 1.00
N MET A 293 10.83 -12.28 0.82
CA MET A 293 9.71 -12.42 -0.13
C MET A 293 10.10 -12.01 -1.56
N GLY A 294 11.06 -11.09 -1.72
CA GLY A 294 11.50 -10.58 -3.03
C GLY A 294 10.72 -9.36 -3.53
N GLN A 295 9.54 -9.11 -2.98
CA GLN A 295 8.66 -7.98 -3.30
C GLN A 295 7.80 -7.62 -2.08
N THR A 296 7.08 -6.50 -2.15
CA THR A 296 5.97 -6.22 -1.23
C THR A 296 4.88 -7.29 -1.37
N PRO A 297 4.49 -8.00 -0.29
CA PRO A 297 3.36 -8.92 -0.34
C PRO A 297 2.06 -8.24 -0.79
N LEU A 298 1.29 -8.92 -1.62
CA LEU A 298 0.14 -8.35 -2.34
C LEU A 298 -1.20 -8.63 -1.63
N PHE A 299 -1.19 -8.64 -0.29
CA PHE A 299 -2.40 -8.71 0.53
C PHE A 299 -3.15 -7.37 0.54
N ASN A 300 -4.49 -7.43 0.54
CA ASN A 300 -5.35 -6.24 0.48
C ASN A 300 -4.96 -5.29 -0.69
N ASP A 301 -5.26 -3.99 -0.57
CA ASP A 301 -4.78 -3.02 -1.57
C ASP A 301 -3.25 -2.83 -1.45
N SER A 302 -2.46 -3.52 -2.26
CA SER A 302 -0.99 -3.48 -2.24
C SER A 302 -0.38 -3.61 -3.63
N GLY A 303 0.82 -3.04 -3.81
CA GLY A 303 1.60 -3.04 -5.04
C GLY A 303 2.97 -2.38 -4.82
N ASP A 304 3.95 -2.69 -5.69
CA ASP A 304 5.37 -2.38 -5.42
C ASP A 304 5.84 -1.01 -5.93
N ASN A 305 4.99 -0.27 -6.68
CA ASN A 305 5.38 0.98 -7.36
C ASN A 305 4.84 2.28 -6.74
N VAL A 306 4.15 2.21 -5.59
CA VAL A 306 3.57 3.38 -4.91
C VAL A 306 4.34 3.76 -3.64
N ALA A 307 4.53 2.80 -2.73
CA ALA A 307 5.33 3.01 -1.52
C ALA A 307 6.84 3.02 -1.84
N ARG A 308 7.66 3.51 -0.92
CA ARG A 308 9.12 3.35 -0.99
C ARG A 308 9.48 1.86 -0.80
N SER A 309 10.56 1.42 -1.45
CA SER A 309 11.05 0.04 -1.29
C SER A 309 11.52 -0.19 0.16
N MET A 310 11.38 -1.42 0.67
CA MET A 310 11.89 -1.77 2.00
C MET A 310 13.38 -1.43 2.12
N VAL A 311 14.18 -1.69 1.08
CA VAL A 311 15.61 -1.40 1.08
C VAL A 311 15.89 0.08 1.34
N SER A 312 15.21 0.98 0.63
CA SER A 312 15.36 2.43 0.83
C SER A 312 14.88 2.90 2.20
N LEU A 313 13.74 2.37 2.68
CA LEU A 313 13.22 2.67 4.02
C LEU A 313 14.18 2.21 5.12
N LEU A 314 14.72 1.00 5.03
CA LEU A 314 15.69 0.49 6.01
C LEU A 314 17.00 1.29 6.02
N ALA A 315 17.48 1.72 4.84
CA ALA A 315 18.66 2.55 4.73
C ALA A 315 18.44 3.92 5.42
N ALA A 316 17.30 4.55 5.16
CA ALA A 316 16.93 5.82 5.79
C ALA A 316 16.65 5.66 7.30
N LEU A 317 15.98 4.60 7.73
CA LEU A 317 15.73 4.29 9.14
C LEU A 317 17.03 4.20 9.95
N ARG A 318 18.05 3.54 9.38
CA ARG A 318 19.36 3.40 10.00
C ARG A 318 20.09 4.75 10.08
N GLU A 319 20.11 5.51 8.98
CA GLU A 319 20.89 6.74 8.89
C GLU A 319 20.27 7.90 9.68
N GLU A 320 18.95 8.07 9.59
CA GLU A 320 18.24 9.21 10.16
C GLU A 320 17.82 8.99 11.62
N PHE A 321 17.52 7.75 11.99
CA PHE A 321 16.92 7.43 13.29
C PHE A 321 17.71 6.42 14.11
N GLY A 322 18.78 5.82 13.56
CA GLY A 322 19.52 4.74 14.22
C GLY A 322 18.68 3.47 14.44
N ILE A 323 17.60 3.30 13.66
CA ILE A 323 16.65 2.19 13.82
C ILE A 323 17.09 1.01 12.95
N THR A 324 17.17 -0.17 13.57
CA THR A 324 17.29 -1.46 12.88
C THR A 324 16.09 -2.32 13.27
N PRO A 325 15.37 -2.94 12.32
CA PRO A 325 14.21 -3.77 12.62
C PRO A 325 14.61 -5.10 13.25
N ASP A 326 13.72 -5.65 14.07
CA ASP A 326 13.81 -7.02 14.56
C ASP A 326 12.80 -7.90 13.84
N TYR A 327 13.22 -9.10 13.45
CA TYR A 327 12.30 -10.08 12.86
C TYR A 327 11.32 -10.62 13.91
N LYS A 328 10.04 -10.74 13.53
CA LYS A 328 8.99 -11.38 14.32
C LYS A 328 8.17 -12.31 13.43
N ALA A 329 7.84 -13.48 13.96
CA ALA A 329 7.04 -14.47 13.24
C ALA A 329 5.53 -14.23 13.32
N SER A 330 5.06 -13.37 14.23
CA SER A 330 3.63 -13.23 14.53
C SER A 330 3.25 -11.77 14.79
N PHE A 331 2.16 -11.35 14.17
CA PHE A 331 1.49 -10.06 14.35
C PHE A 331 0.01 -10.31 14.63
N PRO A 332 -0.37 -10.69 15.86
CA PRO A 332 -1.71 -11.20 16.17
C PRO A 332 -2.81 -10.14 16.10
N ASP A 333 -2.49 -8.85 16.28
CA ASP A 333 -3.49 -7.78 16.13
C ASP A 333 -3.77 -7.52 14.65
N ALA A 334 -2.73 -7.56 13.81
CA ALA A 334 -2.83 -7.48 12.36
C ALA A 334 -3.45 -8.74 11.76
N GLY A 335 -3.10 -9.90 12.30
CA GLY A 335 -3.40 -11.23 11.76
C GLY A 335 -2.40 -11.73 10.71
N TYR A 336 -1.16 -11.26 10.72
CA TYR A 336 -0.11 -11.75 9.82
C TYR A 336 0.85 -12.69 10.52
N TYR A 337 1.18 -13.81 9.88
CA TYR A 337 2.04 -14.84 10.44
C TYR A 337 3.08 -15.33 9.43
N CYS A 338 4.34 -15.37 9.84
CA CYS A 338 5.48 -15.71 8.99
C CYS A 338 6.09 -17.05 9.41
N LEU A 339 6.33 -17.94 8.45
CA LEU A 339 7.05 -19.19 8.63
C LEU A 339 8.27 -19.21 7.72
N ARG A 340 9.41 -19.65 8.26
CA ARG A 340 10.63 -19.90 7.50
C ARG A 340 11.08 -21.32 7.74
N SER A 341 11.35 -22.06 6.67
CA SER A 341 11.85 -23.44 6.72
C SER A 341 12.82 -23.64 5.58
N GLY A 342 14.10 -23.81 5.91
CA GLY A 342 15.16 -23.88 4.89
C GLY A 342 15.21 -22.63 4.02
N ASP A 343 14.99 -22.81 2.72
CA ASP A 343 14.98 -21.77 1.71
C ASP A 343 13.58 -21.21 1.40
N VAL A 344 12.54 -21.71 2.08
CA VAL A 344 11.15 -21.26 1.89
C VAL A 344 10.75 -20.25 2.96
N LYS A 345 10.05 -19.19 2.53
CA LYS A 345 9.28 -18.30 3.40
C LYS A 345 7.81 -18.34 3.02
N VAL A 346 6.94 -18.45 4.01
CA VAL A 346 5.49 -18.37 3.85
C VAL A 346 4.95 -17.25 4.72
N LEU A 347 4.05 -16.44 4.16
CA LEU A 347 3.26 -15.45 4.87
C LEU A 347 1.78 -15.85 4.78
N LEU A 348 1.09 -15.94 5.92
CA LEU A 348 -0.33 -16.24 6.03
C LEU A 348 -1.11 -15.01 6.53
N ASP A 349 -2.20 -14.67 5.85
CA ASP A 349 -3.21 -13.74 6.35
C ASP A 349 -4.29 -14.50 7.13
N ALA A 350 -4.30 -14.34 8.44
CA ALA A 350 -5.37 -14.78 9.32
C ALA A 350 -5.89 -13.61 10.16
N GLY A 351 -6.06 -12.45 9.53
CA GLY A 351 -6.60 -11.23 10.11
C GLY A 351 -8.04 -10.95 9.75
N ALA A 352 -8.70 -10.11 10.55
CA ALA A 352 -9.87 -9.38 10.09
C ALA A 352 -9.51 -8.50 8.87
N ILE A 353 -10.48 -8.31 7.97
CA ILE A 353 -10.30 -7.64 6.68
C ILE A 353 -9.67 -6.23 6.75
N ALA A 354 -10.13 -5.41 7.69
CA ALA A 354 -9.75 -4.00 7.88
C ALA A 354 -10.61 -3.44 9.05
N PRO A 355 -10.40 -2.19 9.51
CA PRO A 355 -11.24 -1.59 10.54
C PRO A 355 -12.69 -1.51 10.03
N ASP A 356 -13.65 -1.88 10.89
CA ASP A 356 -15.06 -2.02 10.50
C ASP A 356 -15.66 -0.77 9.84
N TYR A 357 -15.23 0.40 10.29
CA TYR A 357 -15.71 1.70 9.81
C TYR A 357 -14.94 2.21 8.56
N MET A 358 -13.89 1.50 8.13
CA MET A 358 -13.07 1.81 6.96
C MET A 358 -12.49 0.55 6.27
N PRO A 359 -13.32 -0.35 5.70
CA PRO A 359 -12.82 -1.55 5.02
C PRO A 359 -12.52 -1.29 3.52
N GLY A 360 -12.15 -0.06 3.17
CA GLY A 360 -12.04 0.38 1.78
C GLY A 360 -10.98 -0.38 0.98
N HIS A 361 -9.93 -0.80 1.67
CA HIS A 361 -8.75 -1.46 1.10
C HIS A 361 -8.72 -2.97 1.33
N GLY A 362 -9.70 -3.50 2.06
CA GLY A 362 -9.76 -4.90 2.40
C GLY A 362 -10.25 -5.80 1.26
N HIS A 363 -9.68 -6.99 1.13
CA HIS A 363 -10.03 -7.99 0.11
C HIS A 363 -10.78 -9.19 0.73
N CYS A 364 -11.21 -10.14 -0.11
CA CYS A 364 -11.70 -11.45 0.33
C CYS A 364 -10.54 -12.47 0.35
N ASP A 365 -9.46 -12.12 1.03
CA ASP A 365 -8.17 -12.81 1.06
C ASP A 365 -7.89 -13.51 2.39
N GLY A 366 -8.93 -13.73 3.20
CA GLY A 366 -8.81 -14.42 4.48
C GLY A 366 -8.25 -15.84 4.29
N LEU A 367 -7.27 -16.19 5.13
CA LEU A 367 -6.49 -17.42 5.04
C LEU A 367 -5.65 -17.56 3.76
N SER A 368 -5.53 -16.52 2.93
CA SER A 368 -4.61 -16.52 1.81
C SER A 368 -3.16 -16.59 2.30
N PHE A 369 -2.28 -17.12 1.46
CA PHE A 369 -0.85 -17.11 1.70
C PHE A 369 -0.06 -16.59 0.50
N GLU A 370 1.15 -16.11 0.76
CA GLU A 370 2.18 -15.96 -0.26
C GLU A 370 3.40 -16.77 0.14
N LEU A 371 4.11 -17.28 -0.85
CA LEU A 371 5.27 -18.14 -0.64
C LEU A 371 6.38 -17.73 -1.59
N SER A 372 7.57 -17.53 -1.04
CA SER A 372 8.81 -17.35 -1.78
C SER A 372 9.81 -18.44 -1.47
N ARG A 373 10.75 -18.65 -2.39
CA ARG A 373 11.89 -19.53 -2.24
C ARG A 373 13.17 -18.75 -2.56
N GLN A 374 14.12 -18.72 -1.63
CA GLN A 374 15.38 -17.96 -1.75
C GLN A 374 15.18 -16.49 -2.15
N GLY A 375 14.11 -15.85 -1.64
CA GLY A 375 13.81 -14.47 -2.01
C GLY A 375 13.12 -14.28 -3.37
N HIS A 376 12.74 -15.34 -4.06
CA HIS A 376 11.97 -15.26 -5.31
C HIS A 376 10.51 -15.68 -5.05
N PRO A 377 9.51 -14.83 -5.33
CA PRO A 377 8.10 -15.18 -5.17
C PRO A 377 7.73 -16.39 -6.04
N VAL A 378 7.02 -17.38 -5.50
CA VAL A 378 6.52 -18.54 -6.27
C VAL A 378 5.00 -18.49 -6.33
N PHE A 379 4.34 -18.37 -5.18
CA PHE A 379 2.88 -18.19 -5.09
C PHE A 379 2.57 -16.79 -4.56
N VAL A 380 1.79 -16.04 -5.31
CA VAL A 380 1.52 -14.59 -5.09
C VAL A 380 0.03 -14.34 -5.04
N ASN A 381 -0.46 -13.28 -4.40
CA ASN A 381 -1.83 -12.83 -4.64
C ASN A 381 -1.92 -12.04 -5.95
N SER A 382 -3.14 -11.85 -6.48
CA SER A 382 -3.34 -11.15 -7.76
C SER A 382 -3.00 -9.66 -7.73
N GLY A 383 -2.87 -9.04 -6.54
CA GLY A 383 -2.63 -7.61 -6.38
C GLY A 383 -3.87 -6.73 -6.63
N THR A 384 -3.65 -5.42 -6.81
CA THR A 384 -4.75 -4.43 -6.87
C THR A 384 -5.00 -3.86 -8.25
N GLY A 385 -3.92 -3.52 -8.97
CA GLY A 385 -3.91 -2.92 -10.31
C GLY A 385 -4.51 -1.51 -10.41
N MET A 386 -5.78 -1.34 -10.01
CA MET A 386 -6.56 -0.12 -10.21
C MET A 386 -7.70 -0.01 -9.20
N TYR A 387 -8.11 1.22 -8.86
CA TYR A 387 -9.32 1.45 -8.05
C TYR A 387 -10.58 1.58 -8.89
N GLN A 388 -10.47 2.19 -10.07
CA GLN A 388 -11.55 2.29 -11.04
C GLN A 388 -11.25 1.38 -12.23
N GLY A 389 -12.10 0.38 -12.47
CA GLY A 389 -11.94 -0.50 -13.61
C GLY A 389 -12.73 -1.80 -13.48
N ALA A 390 -12.84 -2.53 -14.60
CA ALA A 390 -13.62 -3.78 -14.66
C ALA A 390 -13.02 -4.89 -13.78
N LEU A 391 -11.68 -4.90 -13.60
CA LEU A 391 -10.97 -5.91 -12.83
C LEU A 391 -10.98 -5.66 -11.31
N ARG A 392 -11.38 -4.47 -10.84
CA ARG A 392 -11.40 -4.17 -9.40
C ARG A 392 -12.25 -5.15 -8.59
N GLY A 393 -13.39 -5.58 -9.13
CA GLY A 393 -14.24 -6.57 -8.48
C GLY A 393 -13.54 -7.92 -8.34
N TYR A 394 -12.80 -8.36 -9.37
CA TYR A 394 -12.03 -9.60 -9.35
C TYR A 394 -10.86 -9.52 -8.37
N PHE A 395 -10.04 -8.46 -8.40
CA PHE A 395 -8.90 -8.33 -7.50
C PHE A 395 -9.29 -8.35 -6.01
N ARG A 396 -10.54 -8.03 -5.67
CA ARG A 396 -11.08 -8.11 -4.29
C ARG A 396 -11.80 -9.42 -3.97
N SER A 397 -11.94 -10.33 -4.93
CA SER A 397 -12.68 -11.59 -4.80
C SER A 397 -11.84 -12.70 -4.17
N THR A 398 -12.47 -13.72 -3.60
CA THR A 398 -11.78 -14.88 -3.04
C THR A 398 -10.98 -15.64 -4.09
N ALA A 399 -11.45 -15.68 -5.35
CA ALA A 399 -10.76 -16.38 -6.43
C ALA A 399 -9.45 -15.71 -6.89
N ALA A 400 -9.19 -14.46 -6.49
CA ALA A 400 -7.95 -13.74 -6.81
C ALA A 400 -6.80 -14.00 -5.82
N HIS A 401 -7.01 -14.87 -4.83
CA HIS A 401 -6.07 -15.10 -3.72
C HIS A 401 -5.81 -16.58 -3.53
N ASN A 402 -4.69 -16.92 -2.87
CA ASN A 402 -4.29 -18.31 -2.60
C ASN A 402 -5.07 -18.89 -1.41
N THR A 403 -6.41 -18.94 -1.51
CA THR A 403 -7.32 -19.41 -0.45
C THR A 403 -8.43 -20.29 -1.05
N VAL A 404 -9.36 -20.74 -0.21
CA VAL A 404 -10.48 -21.61 -0.59
C VAL A 404 -11.77 -20.80 -0.75
N MET A 405 -12.47 -21.02 -1.86
CA MET A 405 -13.85 -20.60 -2.07
C MET A 405 -14.79 -21.77 -1.76
N ILE A 406 -15.86 -21.52 -0.99
CA ILE A 406 -16.83 -22.55 -0.57
C ILE A 406 -18.17 -22.27 -1.25
N ASP A 407 -18.73 -23.26 -1.95
CA ASP A 407 -20.00 -23.21 -2.69
C ASP A 407 -20.11 -22.02 -3.67
N GLY A 408 -18.98 -21.54 -4.21
CA GLY A 408 -18.93 -20.38 -5.10
C GLY A 408 -19.25 -19.04 -4.41
N GLU A 409 -19.16 -18.96 -3.08
CA GLU A 409 -19.48 -17.77 -2.29
C GLU A 409 -18.22 -16.97 -1.90
N GLU A 410 -18.29 -15.64 -2.00
CA GLU A 410 -17.25 -14.73 -1.50
C GLU A 410 -17.18 -14.78 0.04
N GLN A 411 -15.97 -14.71 0.58
CA GLN A 411 -15.75 -14.63 2.03
C GLN A 411 -16.37 -13.37 2.66
N SER A 412 -16.35 -12.25 1.93
CA SER A 412 -16.94 -10.97 2.33
C SER A 412 -17.73 -10.34 1.18
N GLU A 413 -18.66 -9.44 1.48
CA GLU A 413 -19.48 -8.77 0.48
C GLU A 413 -18.85 -7.44 0.03
N CYS A 414 -17.75 -7.52 -0.72
CA CYS A 414 -17.08 -6.40 -1.36
C CYS A 414 -17.90 -5.83 -2.52
N TRP A 415 -17.95 -4.50 -2.67
CA TRP A 415 -18.68 -3.85 -3.75
C TRP A 415 -18.29 -2.39 -4.01
N GLY A 416 -18.51 -1.95 -5.25
CA GLY A 416 -17.97 -0.68 -5.70
C GLY A 416 -16.45 -0.64 -5.54
N GLU A 417 -15.88 0.55 -5.53
CA GLU A 417 -14.42 0.72 -5.49
C GLU A 417 -13.86 0.40 -4.10
N HIS A 418 -14.56 0.86 -3.04
CA HIS A 418 -14.06 0.88 -1.66
C HIS A 418 -15.13 0.56 -0.60
N ARG A 419 -16.09 -0.33 -0.87
CA ARG A 419 -17.13 -0.68 0.12
C ARG A 419 -17.19 -2.17 0.41
N VAL A 420 -17.50 -2.48 1.66
CA VAL A 420 -17.75 -3.85 2.13
C VAL A 420 -18.98 -3.83 3.02
N ALA A 421 -19.93 -4.71 2.73
CA ALA A 421 -21.14 -4.89 3.52
C ALA A 421 -20.93 -5.93 4.62
N ARG A 422 -21.39 -7.18 4.42
CA ARG A 422 -21.04 -8.30 5.32
C ARG A 422 -19.57 -8.65 5.19
N ARG A 423 -18.98 -9.16 6.26
CA ARG A 423 -17.54 -9.45 6.36
C ARG A 423 -17.33 -10.80 7.00
N ILE A 424 -16.11 -11.32 6.85
CA ILE A 424 -15.61 -12.41 7.68
C ILE A 424 -15.66 -12.03 9.16
N SER A 425 -15.80 -13.03 10.03
CA SER A 425 -15.82 -12.89 11.49
C SER A 425 -15.13 -14.08 12.15
N GLU A 426 -15.00 -14.05 13.47
CA GLU A 426 -14.39 -15.14 14.27
C GLU A 426 -12.97 -15.51 13.77
N VAL A 427 -12.24 -14.51 13.28
CA VAL A 427 -10.90 -14.73 12.72
C VAL A 427 -9.90 -14.97 13.84
N THR A 428 -9.11 -16.03 13.70
CA THR A 428 -8.02 -16.35 14.62
C THR A 428 -6.82 -16.87 13.84
N GLY A 429 -5.62 -16.63 14.34
CA GLY A 429 -4.40 -17.18 13.76
C GLY A 429 -3.30 -17.41 14.78
N SER A 430 -2.32 -18.21 14.40
CA SER A 430 -1.12 -18.47 15.20
C SER A 430 0.05 -18.93 14.33
N ALA A 431 1.27 -18.73 14.84
CA ALA A 431 2.49 -19.31 14.30
C ALA A 431 3.14 -20.21 15.36
N GLY A 432 3.57 -21.40 14.93
CA GLY A 432 4.50 -22.28 15.62
C GLY A 432 5.86 -22.31 14.90
N SER A 433 6.77 -23.16 15.35
CA SER A 433 8.12 -23.27 14.76
C SER A 433 8.14 -23.84 13.34
N GLN A 434 7.15 -24.65 12.98
CA GLN A 434 7.04 -25.35 11.69
C GLN A 434 5.65 -25.24 11.07
N GLU A 435 4.73 -24.50 11.68
CA GLU A 435 3.35 -24.42 11.22
C GLU A 435 2.73 -23.04 11.42
N LEU A 436 1.84 -22.65 10.51
CA LEU A 436 0.95 -21.49 10.63
C LEU A 436 -0.49 -22.00 10.63
N LYS A 437 -1.34 -21.43 11.46
CA LYS A 437 -2.75 -21.81 11.55
C LYS A 437 -3.63 -20.58 11.46
N GLY A 438 -4.79 -20.74 10.84
CA GLY A 438 -5.82 -19.71 10.80
C GLY A 438 -7.22 -20.31 10.68
N ARG A 439 -8.21 -19.58 11.18
CA ARG A 439 -9.64 -19.89 11.03
C ARG A 439 -10.43 -18.62 10.83
N LEU A 440 -11.54 -18.72 10.09
CA LEU A 440 -12.53 -17.67 9.96
C LEU A 440 -13.93 -18.25 9.76
N THR A 441 -14.93 -17.38 9.91
CA THR A 441 -16.30 -17.60 9.48
C THR A 441 -16.62 -16.62 8.35
N THR A 442 -17.09 -17.10 7.19
CA THR A 442 -17.45 -16.28 6.03
C THR A 442 -18.67 -15.38 6.31
N ALA A 443 -18.90 -14.39 5.46
CA ALA A 443 -20.10 -13.55 5.48
C ALA A 443 -21.43 -14.33 5.28
N SER A 444 -21.36 -15.56 4.76
CA SER A 444 -22.49 -16.49 4.65
C SER A 444 -22.62 -17.45 5.84
N GLY A 445 -21.67 -17.43 6.79
CA GLY A 445 -21.70 -18.22 8.02
C GLY A 445 -20.96 -19.56 7.94
N ARG A 446 -20.17 -19.78 6.89
CA ARG A 446 -19.39 -21.02 6.69
C ARG A 446 -18.07 -20.93 7.44
N LYS A 447 -17.64 -22.03 8.05
CA LYS A 447 -16.36 -22.10 8.75
C LYS A 447 -15.27 -22.57 7.78
N GLN A 448 -14.14 -21.88 7.81
CA GLN A 448 -12.94 -22.24 7.06
C GLN A 448 -11.77 -22.29 8.04
N GLY A 449 -10.97 -23.35 7.96
CA GLY A 449 -9.71 -23.49 8.68
C GLY A 449 -8.57 -23.79 7.72
N ARG A 450 -7.37 -23.33 8.07
CA ARG A 450 -6.14 -23.62 7.35
C ARG A 450 -4.98 -23.88 8.30
N CYS A 451 -4.16 -24.87 7.98
CA CYS A 451 -2.86 -25.10 8.61
C CYS A 451 -1.80 -25.28 7.52
N ILE A 452 -0.77 -24.42 7.49
CA ILE A 452 0.37 -24.56 6.59
C ILE A 452 1.56 -25.06 7.41
N ARG A 453 2.11 -26.23 7.06
CA ARG A 453 3.34 -26.76 7.66
C ARG A 453 4.49 -26.67 6.67
N ALA A 454 5.69 -26.37 7.14
CA ALA A 454 6.88 -26.37 6.29
C ALA A 454 8.05 -27.06 6.99
N GLU A 455 8.58 -28.10 6.37
CA GLU A 455 9.74 -28.84 6.85
C GLU A 455 10.73 -29.11 5.70
N GLY A 456 11.89 -28.44 5.76
CA GLY A 456 12.89 -28.54 4.70
C GLY A 456 12.34 -28.04 3.37
N SER A 457 12.28 -28.94 2.38
CA SER A 457 11.75 -28.68 1.02
C SER A 457 10.26 -29.00 0.85
N SER A 458 9.56 -29.43 1.91
CA SER A 458 8.15 -29.80 1.84
C SER A 458 7.28 -28.74 2.51
N VAL A 459 6.21 -28.33 1.84
CA VAL A 459 5.15 -27.50 2.40
C VAL A 459 3.83 -28.26 2.27
N GLU A 460 3.11 -28.40 3.37
CA GLU A 460 1.79 -29.02 3.39
C GLU A 460 0.74 -27.97 3.75
N ILE A 461 -0.33 -27.92 2.97
CA ILE A 461 -1.46 -27.03 3.20
C ILE A 461 -2.66 -27.91 3.52
N TRP A 462 -3.15 -27.77 4.74
CA TRP A 462 -4.30 -28.50 5.26
C TRP A 462 -5.48 -27.54 5.37
N ASP A 463 -6.50 -27.74 4.56
CA ASP A 463 -7.72 -26.93 4.55
C ASP A 463 -8.89 -27.68 5.17
N GLN A 464 -9.69 -27.00 6.00
CA GLN A 464 -10.86 -27.57 6.67
C GLN A 464 -12.11 -26.77 6.31
N VAL A 465 -12.99 -27.38 5.52
CA VAL A 465 -14.22 -26.77 4.97
C VAL A 465 -15.36 -27.79 4.88
N ASP A 466 -16.60 -27.29 4.81
CA ASP A 466 -17.83 -28.08 4.63
C ASP A 466 -18.61 -27.52 3.43
N GLY A 467 -18.79 -28.33 2.40
CA GLY A 467 -19.34 -27.95 1.08
C GLY A 467 -18.35 -28.13 -0.08
N HIS A 468 -18.78 -27.71 -1.27
CA HIS A 468 -17.94 -27.75 -2.47
C HIS A 468 -16.83 -26.71 -2.35
N ALA A 469 -15.58 -27.13 -2.43
CA ALA A 469 -14.42 -26.29 -2.19
C ALA A 469 -13.58 -26.16 -3.47
N GLU A 470 -13.13 -24.93 -3.77
CA GLU A 470 -12.11 -24.64 -4.78
C GLU A 470 -10.96 -23.87 -4.12
N ALA A 471 -9.77 -24.48 -4.03
CA ALA A 471 -8.54 -23.80 -3.63
C ALA A 471 -7.81 -23.27 -4.86
N TYR A 472 -7.35 -22.02 -4.80
CA TYR A 472 -6.57 -21.40 -5.86
C TYR A 472 -5.10 -21.27 -5.49
N PHE A 473 -4.24 -21.40 -6.50
CA PHE A 473 -2.80 -21.20 -6.42
C PHE A 473 -2.38 -20.35 -7.62
N HIS A 474 -2.07 -19.08 -7.34
CA HIS A 474 -1.67 -18.06 -8.30
C HIS A 474 -0.16 -18.04 -8.40
N LEU A 475 0.35 -18.31 -9.60
CA LEU A 475 1.75 -18.52 -9.84
C LEU A 475 2.44 -17.21 -10.24
N ALA A 476 3.61 -16.92 -9.68
CA ALA A 476 4.42 -15.79 -10.11
C ALA A 476 4.76 -15.88 -11.63
N PRO A 477 4.91 -14.75 -12.34
CA PRO A 477 4.97 -14.70 -13.80
C PRO A 477 6.20 -15.38 -14.43
N ASP A 478 7.18 -15.80 -13.63
CA ASP A 478 8.39 -16.49 -14.09
C ASP A 478 8.24 -18.02 -14.16
N TYR A 479 7.08 -18.53 -13.79
CA TYR A 479 6.81 -19.97 -13.78
C TYR A 479 5.57 -20.33 -14.60
N HIS A 480 5.44 -21.62 -14.88
CA HIS A 480 4.25 -22.20 -15.49
C HIS A 480 3.92 -23.56 -14.86
N TYR A 481 2.66 -23.97 -14.99
CA TYR A 481 2.21 -25.29 -14.59
C TYR A 481 2.23 -26.28 -15.75
N GLU A 482 2.58 -27.53 -15.45
CA GLU A 482 2.46 -28.70 -16.34
C GLU A 482 1.79 -29.85 -15.60
N GLU A 483 0.76 -30.46 -16.19
CA GLU A 483 0.11 -31.64 -15.59
C GLU A 483 1.02 -32.86 -15.71
N ALA A 484 1.11 -33.62 -14.62
CA ALA A 484 1.81 -34.90 -14.55
C ALA A 484 0.91 -35.97 -13.89
N GLU A 485 1.35 -37.22 -13.93
CA GLU A 485 0.60 -38.30 -13.29
C GLU A 485 0.51 -38.06 -11.77
N ASN A 486 -0.72 -37.89 -11.26
CA ASN A 486 -1.03 -37.62 -9.85
C ASN A 486 -0.36 -36.36 -9.26
N SER A 487 0.10 -35.41 -10.08
CA SER A 487 0.74 -34.18 -9.62
C SER A 487 0.67 -33.06 -10.65
N VAL A 488 0.92 -31.83 -10.21
CA VAL A 488 1.12 -30.67 -11.10
C VAL A 488 2.54 -30.16 -10.88
N LEU A 489 3.32 -30.07 -11.95
CA LEU A 489 4.68 -29.55 -11.91
C LEU A 489 4.66 -28.02 -12.01
N VAL A 490 5.50 -27.36 -11.22
CA VAL A 490 5.81 -25.94 -11.37
C VAL A 490 7.21 -25.84 -11.96
N LYS A 491 7.32 -25.21 -13.12
CA LYS A 491 8.58 -25.05 -13.85
C LYS A 491 8.88 -23.58 -14.14
N GLU A 492 10.16 -23.25 -14.21
CA GLU A 492 10.62 -21.96 -14.75
C GLU A 492 10.32 -21.86 -16.25
N LYS A 493 10.48 -20.66 -16.82
CA LYS A 493 10.34 -20.41 -18.27
C LYS A 493 11.28 -21.25 -19.14
N ASP A 494 12.38 -21.77 -18.58
CA ASP A 494 13.33 -22.64 -19.28
C ASP A 494 13.08 -24.15 -19.05
N ASP A 495 11.91 -24.51 -18.54
CA ASP A 495 11.47 -25.86 -18.17
C ASP A 495 12.21 -26.50 -16.99
N THR A 496 13.03 -25.75 -16.26
CA THR A 496 13.62 -26.22 -15.01
C THR A 496 12.54 -26.46 -13.96
N LEU A 497 12.51 -27.66 -13.38
CA LEU A 497 11.54 -28.01 -12.35
C LEU A 497 11.83 -27.32 -11.02
N VAL A 498 10.84 -26.63 -10.48
CA VAL A 498 10.92 -25.89 -9.21
C VAL A 498 10.31 -26.68 -8.06
N CYS A 499 9.07 -27.14 -8.25
CA CYS A 499 8.36 -27.97 -7.27
C CYS A 499 7.29 -28.83 -7.92
N ARG A 500 6.77 -29.80 -7.15
CA ARG A 500 5.59 -30.59 -7.49
C ARG A 500 4.49 -30.31 -6.48
N ILE A 501 3.29 -30.05 -6.99
CA ILE A 501 2.06 -29.98 -6.20
C ILE A 501 1.39 -31.35 -6.30
N ILE A 502 1.13 -31.99 -5.17
CA ILE A 502 0.51 -33.30 -5.05
C ILE A 502 -0.86 -33.09 -4.41
N PRO A 503 -1.94 -33.07 -5.22
CA PRO A 503 -3.31 -33.03 -4.71
C PRO A 503 -3.74 -34.39 -4.17
N GLU A 504 -4.89 -34.47 -3.51
CA GLU A 504 -5.49 -35.76 -3.19
C GLU A 504 -6.06 -36.44 -4.43
N LYS A 505 -6.17 -37.77 -4.40
CA LYS A 505 -6.57 -38.58 -5.58
C LYS A 505 -7.95 -38.24 -6.14
N GLN A 506 -8.83 -37.65 -5.33
CA GLN A 506 -10.21 -37.34 -5.71
C GLN A 506 -10.36 -35.89 -6.21
N ASP A 507 -9.31 -35.08 -6.12
CA ASP A 507 -9.37 -33.68 -6.47
C ASP A 507 -9.52 -33.49 -7.98
N GLN A 508 -10.34 -32.52 -8.35
CA GLN A 508 -10.41 -32.05 -9.72
C GLN A 508 -9.35 -30.97 -9.91
N VAL A 509 -8.41 -31.26 -10.80
CA VAL A 509 -7.30 -30.36 -11.15
C VAL A 509 -7.71 -29.54 -12.37
N LYS A 510 -7.54 -28.22 -12.30
CA LYS A 510 -7.71 -27.34 -13.46
C LYS A 510 -6.67 -26.24 -13.46
N ILE A 511 -5.97 -26.08 -14.59
CA ILE A 511 -5.01 -24.99 -14.78
C ILE A 511 -5.59 -23.95 -15.74
N TYR A 512 -5.75 -22.73 -15.25
CA TYR A 512 -6.08 -21.55 -16.04
C TYR A 512 -4.82 -20.89 -16.58
N ARG A 513 -4.87 -20.50 -17.86
CA ARG A 513 -3.77 -19.81 -18.57
C ARG A 513 -4.18 -18.46 -19.16
N GLU A 514 -5.48 -18.17 -19.12
CA GLU A 514 -6.06 -16.95 -19.67
C GLU A 514 -7.36 -16.61 -18.95
N GLY A 515 -7.82 -15.38 -19.17
CA GLY A 515 -9.09 -14.87 -18.67
C GLY A 515 -8.95 -14.13 -17.35
N THR A 516 -10.08 -13.66 -16.82
CA THR A 516 -10.08 -12.79 -15.63
C THR A 516 -9.36 -13.43 -14.44
N ILE A 517 -9.54 -14.74 -14.24
CA ILE A 517 -8.90 -15.53 -13.16
C ILE A 517 -7.37 -15.53 -13.23
N CYS A 518 -6.78 -15.22 -14.38
CA CYS A 518 -5.34 -15.14 -14.60
C CYS A 518 -4.79 -13.70 -14.49
N SER A 519 -5.64 -12.72 -14.14
CA SER A 519 -5.20 -11.31 -14.08
C SER A 519 -4.32 -11.08 -12.86
N TYR A 520 -3.11 -10.60 -13.10
CA TYR A 520 -2.13 -10.29 -12.06
C TYR A 520 -1.66 -8.85 -12.18
N ALA A 521 -1.55 -8.16 -11.06
CA ALA A 521 -1.15 -6.77 -10.97
C ALA A 521 -0.14 -6.56 -9.83
N PRO A 522 1.17 -6.80 -10.09
CA PRO A 522 2.22 -6.56 -9.10
C PRO A 522 2.35 -5.07 -8.73
N GLU A 523 1.87 -4.21 -9.62
CA GLU A 523 2.00 -2.77 -9.58
C GLU A 523 0.69 -2.10 -10.00
N PHE A 524 0.44 -0.90 -9.49
CA PHE A 524 -0.68 -0.09 -9.94
C PHE A 524 -0.44 0.37 -11.38
N GLY A 525 -1.48 0.25 -12.22
CA GLY A 525 -1.43 0.59 -13.64
C GLY A 525 -0.83 -0.49 -14.56
N LYS A 526 -0.34 -1.60 -14.00
CA LYS A 526 0.18 -2.75 -14.75
C LYS A 526 -0.70 -3.97 -14.51
N THR A 527 -1.11 -4.64 -15.58
CA THR A 527 -1.81 -5.92 -15.49
C THR A 527 -1.25 -6.87 -16.52
N GLU A 528 -0.96 -8.09 -16.09
CA GLU A 528 -0.48 -9.18 -16.94
C GLU A 528 -1.29 -10.46 -16.71
N GLN A 529 -0.96 -11.52 -17.43
CA GLN A 529 -1.59 -12.83 -17.30
C GLN A 529 -0.60 -13.81 -16.69
N ILE A 530 -1.00 -14.46 -15.60
CA ILE A 530 -0.27 -15.56 -14.95
C ILE A 530 -1.05 -16.87 -15.07
N GLN A 531 -0.44 -17.98 -14.65
CA GLN A 531 -1.18 -19.24 -14.55
C GLN A 531 -1.75 -19.42 -13.15
N VAL A 532 -2.95 -19.99 -13.08
CA VAL A 532 -3.63 -20.28 -11.81
C VAL A 532 -4.06 -21.73 -11.80
N LEU A 533 -3.65 -22.46 -10.77
CA LEU A 533 -4.13 -23.80 -10.49
C LEU A 533 -5.36 -23.70 -9.58
N ALA A 534 -6.44 -24.36 -9.95
CA ALA A 534 -7.58 -24.63 -9.08
C ALA A 534 -7.63 -26.13 -8.74
N LEU A 535 -7.77 -26.43 -7.46
CA LEU A 535 -8.03 -27.77 -6.94
C LEU A 535 -9.43 -27.77 -6.33
N ALA A 536 -10.32 -28.63 -6.83
CA ALA A 536 -11.69 -28.71 -6.34
C ALA A 536 -11.98 -30.07 -5.68
N TRP A 537 -12.68 -30.04 -4.54
CA TRP A 537 -13.07 -31.23 -3.79
C TRP A 537 -14.40 -31.01 -3.04
N GLU A 538 -14.99 -32.09 -2.55
CA GLU A 538 -16.16 -32.03 -1.65
C GLU A 538 -15.68 -32.15 -0.20
N GLY A 539 -15.82 -31.07 0.57
CA GLY A 539 -15.45 -31.04 1.99
C GLY A 539 -16.58 -31.55 2.88
N ASP A 540 -16.24 -32.37 3.87
CA ASP A 540 -17.16 -32.91 4.89
C ASP A 540 -16.86 -32.38 6.31
N GLY A 541 -16.05 -31.31 6.39
CA GLY A 541 -15.55 -30.75 7.64
C GLY A 541 -14.28 -31.42 8.18
N SER A 542 -13.75 -32.46 7.53
CA SER A 542 -12.41 -32.98 7.79
C SER A 542 -11.32 -32.12 7.14
N GLU A 543 -10.06 -32.41 7.45
CA GLU A 543 -8.91 -31.74 6.83
C GLU A 543 -8.60 -32.38 5.48
N HIS A 544 -8.46 -31.55 4.44
CA HIS A 544 -7.99 -31.90 3.09
C HIS A 544 -6.56 -31.41 2.92
N MET A 545 -5.68 -32.22 2.31
CA MET A 545 -4.26 -31.92 2.24
C MET A 545 -3.76 -31.74 0.80
N THR A 546 -3.09 -30.62 0.55
CA THR A 546 -2.26 -30.40 -0.64
C THR A 546 -0.80 -30.31 -0.25
N GLN A 547 0.06 -31.13 -0.88
CA GLN A 547 1.50 -31.12 -0.61
C GLN A 547 2.28 -30.43 -1.74
N ILE A 548 3.26 -29.62 -1.39
CA ILE A 548 4.18 -28.96 -2.31
C ILE A 548 5.60 -29.43 -1.97
N ILE A 549 6.26 -30.09 -2.91
CA ILE A 549 7.63 -30.61 -2.74
C ILE A 549 8.56 -29.83 -3.66
N PHE A 550 9.40 -28.97 -3.09
CA PHE A 550 10.44 -28.25 -3.81
C PHE A 550 11.59 -29.17 -4.20
N GLU A 551 12.13 -28.98 -5.40
CA GLU A 551 13.33 -29.68 -5.85
C GLU A 551 14.52 -29.27 -4.98
N ARG A 552 15.27 -30.25 -4.48
CA ARG A 552 16.53 -29.97 -3.78
C ARG A 552 17.53 -29.44 -4.79
N GLU A 553 18.22 -28.36 -4.46
CA GLU A 553 19.32 -27.92 -5.31
C GLU A 553 20.33 -29.05 -5.49
N ARG A 554 20.79 -29.26 -6.73
CA ARG A 554 22.05 -29.97 -6.93
C ARG A 554 23.12 -29.06 -6.35
N GLU A 555 23.90 -29.57 -5.39
CA GLU A 555 25.14 -28.91 -4.97
C GLU A 555 25.91 -28.56 -6.24
N LYS A 556 26.00 -27.26 -6.57
CA LYS A 556 26.94 -26.79 -7.57
C LYS A 556 28.31 -27.06 -6.98
N HIS A 557 28.87 -28.24 -7.27
CA HIS A 557 30.29 -28.49 -7.08
C HIS A 557 31.03 -27.47 -7.93
N HIS A 558 31.50 -26.41 -7.27
CA HIS A 558 32.56 -25.59 -7.81
C HIS A 558 33.84 -26.43 -7.77
N ASP A 559 34.12 -27.11 -8.89
CA ASP A 559 35.45 -27.61 -9.21
C ASP A 559 36.41 -26.45 -9.52
#